data_AF-A0A3B8KUJ0-F1
#
_entry.id   AF-A0A3B8KUJ0-F1
#
_cell.length_a   1.000
_cell.length_b   1.000
_cell.length_c   1.000
_cell.angle_alpha   90.00
_cell.angle_beta   90.00
_cell.angle_gamma   90.00
#
_symmetry.space_group_name_H-M   'P 1'
#
loop_
_entity.id
_entity.type
_entity.pdbx_description
1 polymer ?
#
loop_
_entity_poly.entity_id
_entity_poly.type
_entity_poly.pdbx_seq_one_letter_code
_entity_poly.pdbx_strand_id
1 'polypeptide(L)'
;QELTKFDYCICLAAAMGYLMIHQQDPVGLITFDEGIRASLPARSKRTQLANVLAMLAGAKPQGLTEIGENLARIAAMIRQRSLLMIFSD
;
A
#
# COMPACT_ATOMS: atom_id res chain seq x y z
N GLN A 1 -1.58 -24.51 4.85
CA GLN A 1 -2.42 -23.65 3.98
C GLN A 1 -1.50 -23.08 2.92
N GLU A 2 -1.93 -23.12 1.67
CA GLU A 2 -1.23 -22.45 0.59
C GLU A 2 -1.58 -20.95 0.65
N LEU A 3 -0.56 -20.09 0.70
CA LEU A 3 -0.76 -18.65 0.71
C LEU A 3 -1.17 -18.19 -0.69
N THR A 4 -2.21 -17.38 -0.81
CA THR A 4 -2.55 -16.77 -2.09
C THR A 4 -1.52 -15.70 -2.45
N LYS A 5 -1.41 -15.32 -3.74
CA LYS A 5 -0.58 -14.18 -4.16
C LYS A 5 -0.94 -12.91 -3.40
N PHE A 6 -2.23 -12.70 -3.15
CA PHE A 6 -2.73 -11.60 -2.33
C PHE A 6 -2.19 -11.65 -0.90
N ASP A 7 -2.25 -12.81 -0.23
CA ASP A 7 -1.70 -12.98 1.12
C ASP A 7 -0.19 -12.68 1.16
N TYR A 8 0.55 -13.13 0.14
CA TYR A 8 1.97 -12.80 0.00
C TYR A 8 2.20 -11.29 -0.14
N CYS A 9 1.42 -10.60 -0.97
CA CYS A 9 1.49 -9.14 -1.11
C CYS A 9 1.19 -8.42 0.20
N ILE A 10 0.17 -8.85 0.95
CA ILE A 10 -0.17 -8.30 2.27
C ILE A 10 1.00 -8.49 3.24
N CYS A 11 1.54 -9.71 3.35
CA CYS A 11 2.67 -10.02 4.23
C CYS A 11 3.91 -9.19 3.87
N LEU A 12 4.24 -9.09 2.57
CA LEU A 12 5.40 -8.35 2.09
C LEU A 12 5.26 -6.85 2.33
N ALA A 13 4.10 -6.25 1.98
CA ALA A 13 3.83 -4.84 2.23
C ALA A 13 3.87 -4.51 3.73
N ALA A 14 3.32 -5.38 4.59
CA ALA A 14 3.40 -5.24 6.05
C ALA A 14 4.85 -5.29 6.56
N ALA A 15 5.65 -6.24 6.08
CA ALA A 15 7.05 -6.38 6.48
C ALA A 15 7.90 -5.16 6.03
N MET A 16 7.71 -4.68 4.80
CA MET A 16 8.42 -3.49 4.30
C MET A 16 7.99 -2.23 5.08
N GLY A 17 6.69 -2.06 5.31
CA GLY A 17 6.15 -0.96 6.12
C GLY A 17 6.71 -0.97 7.54
N TYR A 18 6.81 -2.14 8.18
CA TYR A 18 7.43 -2.29 9.49
C TYR A 18 8.89 -1.82 9.49
N LEU A 19 9.71 -2.29 8.54
CA LEU A 19 11.13 -1.95 8.47
C LEU A 19 11.37 -0.45 8.22
N MET A 20 10.58 0.16 7.33
CA MET A 20 10.71 1.58 6.98
C MET A 20 10.23 2.49 8.11
N ILE A 21 9.07 2.20 8.72
CA ILE A 21 8.57 2.98 9.85
C ILE A 21 9.53 2.88 11.05
N HIS A 22 10.15 1.73 11.25
CA HIS A 22 11.18 1.55 12.28
C HIS A 22 12.41 2.44 12.03
N GLN A 23 12.77 2.65 10.76
CA GLN A 23 13.84 3.56 10.32
C GLN A 23 13.41 5.04 10.25
N GLN A 24 12.19 5.37 10.70
CA GLN A 24 11.61 6.72 10.66
C GLN A 24 11.32 7.26 9.25
N ASP A 25 11.28 6.38 8.24
CA ASP A 25 10.86 6.76 6.89
C ASP A 25 9.34 6.99 6.84
N PRO A 26 8.87 8.04 6.15
CA PRO A 26 7.44 8.23 5.92
C PRO A 26 6.87 7.13 5.02
N VAL A 27 5.96 6.32 5.54
CA VAL A 27 5.29 5.25 4.78
C VAL A 27 3.83 5.60 4.56
N GLY A 28 3.38 5.54 3.31
CA GLY A 28 1.97 5.61 2.92
C GLY A 28 1.53 4.30 2.29
N LEU A 29 0.22 4.13 2.11
CA LEU A 29 -0.36 2.95 1.47
C LEU A 29 -1.54 3.38 0.61
N ILE A 30 -1.65 2.82 -0.58
CA ILE A 30 -2.80 3.01 -1.46
C ILE A 30 -3.24 1.63 -1.94
N THR A 31 -4.53 1.34 -1.85
CA THR A 31 -5.14 0.14 -2.44
C THR A 31 -5.99 0.54 -3.62
N PHE A 32 -5.90 -0.20 -4.73
CA PHE A 32 -6.64 0.10 -5.95
C PHE A 32 -7.07 -1.18 -6.67
N ASP A 33 -8.10 -1.05 -7.50
CA ASP A 33 -8.58 -2.06 -8.45
C ASP A 33 -8.89 -1.37 -9.80
N GLU A 34 -10.16 -1.24 -10.19
CA GLU A 34 -10.64 -0.34 -11.24
C GLU A 34 -10.45 1.13 -10.82
N GLY A 35 -10.44 1.40 -9.51
CA GLY A 35 -10.19 2.72 -8.95
C GLY A 35 -9.41 2.69 -7.64
N ILE A 36 -9.01 3.86 -7.15
CA ILE A 36 -8.45 4.02 -5.80
C ILE A 36 -9.54 3.71 -4.76
N ARG A 37 -9.29 2.71 -3.91
CA ARG A 37 -10.22 2.28 -2.84
C ARG A 37 -9.93 2.93 -1.50
N ALA A 38 -8.65 3.03 -1.17
CA ALA A 38 -8.20 3.64 0.07
C ALA A 38 -6.83 4.29 -0.14
N SER A 39 -6.59 5.36 0.59
CA SER A 39 -5.32 6.07 0.59
C SER A 39 -4.97 6.48 2.01
N LEU A 40 -3.82 6.02 2.47
CA LEU A 40 -3.17 6.44 3.70
C LEU A 40 -1.97 7.30 3.33
N PRO A 41 -1.98 8.62 3.65
CA PRO A 41 -0.86 9.49 3.33
C PRO A 41 0.40 9.10 4.10
N ALA A 42 1.57 9.33 3.48
CA ALA A 42 2.85 8.98 4.09
C ALA A 42 3.12 9.79 5.38
N ARG A 43 3.46 9.08 6.46
CA ARG A 43 3.82 9.63 7.77
C ARG A 43 4.88 8.75 8.44
N SER A 44 5.75 9.33 9.27
CA SER A 44 6.83 8.62 9.99
C SER A 44 6.52 8.37 11.48
N LYS A 45 5.25 8.54 11.90
CA LYS A 45 4.84 8.31 13.30
C LYS A 45 4.74 6.81 13.59
N ARG A 46 5.05 6.39 14.82
CA ARG A 46 4.91 4.98 15.25
C ARG A 46 3.49 4.42 15.06
N THR A 47 2.47 5.25 15.23
CA THR A 47 1.06 4.88 15.00
C THR A 47 0.76 4.54 13.54
N GLN A 48 1.61 4.97 12.60
CA GLN A 48 1.42 4.69 11.18
C GLN A 48 1.42 3.20 10.88
N LEU A 49 2.23 2.42 11.61
CA LEU A 49 2.29 0.97 11.39
C LEU A 49 0.94 0.31 11.66
N ALA A 50 0.29 0.68 12.77
CA ALA A 50 -1.04 0.17 13.09
C ALA A 50 -2.07 0.55 12.00
N ASN A 51 -2.00 1.77 11.48
CA ASN A 51 -2.88 2.22 10.39
C ASN A 51 -2.66 1.43 9.09
N VAL A 52 -1.39 1.20 8.72
CA VAL A 52 -1.01 0.38 7.55
C VAL A 52 -1.55 -1.04 7.71
N LEU A 53 -1.29 -1.67 8.86
CA LEU A 53 -1.75 -3.03 9.13
C LEU A 53 -3.27 -3.15 9.13
N ALA A 54 -3.98 -2.18 9.71
CA ALA A 54 -5.44 -2.15 9.70
C ALA A 54 -6.02 -2.04 8.27
N MET A 55 -5.41 -1.20 7.43
CA MET A 55 -5.81 -1.07 6.03
C MET A 55 -5.54 -2.35 5.23
N LEU A 56 -4.38 -2.98 5.42
CA LEU A 56 -4.02 -4.24 4.78
C LEU A 56 -4.94 -5.39 5.22
N ALA A 57 -5.25 -5.50 6.52
CA ALA A 57 -6.15 -6.52 7.05
C ALA A 57 -7.60 -6.39 6.55
N GLY A 58 -8.03 -5.17 6.24
CA GLY A 58 -9.35 -4.88 5.66
C GLY A 58 -9.41 -5.00 4.13
N ALA A 59 -8.27 -5.08 3.45
CA ALA A 59 -8.22 -5.15 2.00
C ALA A 59 -8.75 -6.50 1.50
N LYS A 60 -9.54 -6.45 0.42
CA LYS A 60 -10.09 -7.65 -0.23
C LYS A 60 -9.87 -7.55 -1.74
N PRO A 61 -9.40 -8.61 -2.40
CA PRO A 61 -9.32 -8.64 -3.85
C PRO A 61 -10.73 -8.62 -4.43
N GLN A 62 -11.03 -7.63 -5.27
CA GLN A 62 -12.34 -7.45 -5.91
C GLN A 62 -12.18 -6.78 -7.27
N GLY A 63 -13.09 -7.10 -8.20
CA GLY A 63 -13.18 -6.42 -9.49
C GLY A 63 -12.02 -6.73 -10.45
N LEU A 64 -11.96 -5.94 -11.52
CA LEU A 64 -10.83 -5.93 -12.45
C LEU A 64 -9.76 -4.94 -11.97
N THR A 65 -8.57 -5.02 -12.57
CA THR A 65 -7.46 -4.11 -12.25
C THR A 65 -7.24 -3.14 -13.41
N GLU A 66 -7.38 -1.84 -13.18
CA GLU A 66 -7.00 -0.82 -14.15
C GLU A 66 -5.73 -0.09 -13.68
N ILE A 67 -4.57 -0.61 -14.07
CA ILE A 67 -3.29 -0.13 -13.56
C ILE A 67 -2.94 1.26 -14.15
N GLY A 68 -3.20 1.49 -15.44
CA GLY A 68 -2.69 2.66 -16.15
C GLY A 68 -3.24 3.97 -15.59
N GLU A 69 -4.56 4.07 -15.54
CA GLU A 69 -5.22 5.26 -14.99
C GLU A 69 -4.93 5.45 -13.50
N ASN A 70 -4.94 4.37 -12.72
CA ASN A 70 -4.72 4.47 -11.28
C ASN A 70 -3.28 4.90 -10.96
N LEU A 71 -2.27 4.42 -11.69
CA LEU A 71 -0.90 4.89 -11.53
C LEU A 71 -0.74 6.37 -11.89
N ALA A 72 -1.40 6.85 -12.95
CA ALA A 72 -1.39 8.27 -13.30
C ALA A 72 -2.01 9.13 -12.17
N ARG A 73 -3.14 8.68 -11.60
CA ARG A 73 -3.79 9.34 -10.47
C ARG A 73 -2.91 9.32 -9.22
N ILE A 74 -2.29 8.19 -8.89
CA ILE A 74 -1.36 8.04 -7.77
C ILE A 74 -0.15 8.96 -7.95
N ALA A 75 0.44 8.99 -9.15
CA ALA A 75 1.58 9.86 -9.45
C ALA A 75 1.25 11.34 -9.21
N ALA A 76 0.05 11.79 -9.60
CA ALA A 76 -0.40 13.15 -9.35
C ALA A 76 -0.59 13.49 -7.86
N MET A 77 -0.81 12.49 -6.99
CA MET A 77 -0.93 12.68 -5.54
C MET A 77 0.43 12.77 -4.83
N ILE A 78 1.51 12.30 -5.46
CA ILE A 78 2.85 12.28 -4.88
C ILE A 78 3.50 13.66 -5.05
N ARG A 79 3.63 14.40 -3.94
CA ARG A 79 4.11 15.80 -3.95
C ARG A 79 5.62 15.96 -3.70
N GLN A 80 6.33 14.87 -3.45
CA GLN A 80 7.74 14.87 -3.06
C GLN A 80 8.45 13.65 -3.65
N ARG A 81 9.79 13.65 -3.66
CA ARG A 81 10.57 12.48 -4.08
C ARG A 81 10.16 11.27 -3.23
N SER A 82 9.80 10.17 -3.89
CA SER A 82 9.24 8.99 -3.23
C SER A 82 9.64 7.73 -3.97
N LEU A 83 9.77 6.64 -3.23
CA LEU A 83 9.89 5.29 -3.77
C LEU A 83 8.50 4.68 -3.80
N LEU A 84 7.99 4.36 -5.00
CA LEU A 84 6.71 3.68 -5.17
C LEU A 84 6.97 2.18 -5.32
N MET A 85 6.32 1.39 -4.47
CA MET A 85 6.36 -0.08 -4.53
C MET A 85 4.98 -0.58 -4.94
N ILE A 86 4.94 -1.32 -6.05
CA ILE A 86 3.70 -1.84 -6.62
C ILE A 86 3.67 -3.35 -6.36
N PHE A 87 2.59 -3.80 -5.72
CA PHE A 87 2.31 -5.21 -5.51
C PHE A 87 1.10 -5.56 -6.39
N SER A 88 1.32 -6.39 -7.39
CA SER A 88 0.31 -6.87 -8.35
C SER A 88 0.50 -8.36 -8.58
N ASP A 89 -0.58 -9.04 -8.96
CA ASP A 89 -0.54 -10.34 -9.61
C ASP A 89 0.05 -10.21 -11.02
#